data_AF-A0A1W6Z749-F1
#
_entry.id   AF-A0A1W6Z749-F1
#
_cell.length_a   1.000
_cell.length_b   1.000
_cell.length_c   1.000
_cell.angle_alpha   90.00
_cell.angle_beta   90.00
_cell.angle_gamma   90.00
#
_symmetry.space_group_name_H-M   'P 1'
#
loop_
_entity.id
_entity.type
_entity.pdbx_description
1 polymer ?
#
loop_
_entity_poly.entity_id
_entity_poly.type
_entity_poly.pdbx_seq_one_letter_code
_entity_poly.pdbx_strand_id
1 'polypeptide(L)'
;MQQVYDAVIVGAGPAGASCAIWLARLGLAPVLVEAGDRVGGLGNDNPFRDDWIAALPGLTGQQVAANIAESVQAAGVPLHLCAPVVHARPCKGGVEVTLGGQAEGLALRGRALVIASGVRARGLPGHPPAASWPGVLVGPGSPIVAQDYTGLSVAVLGGGDNAFENFVYVRNRGARDVHLYARTVRAQQQWVVRAGRENVHVGPYQVDPVARTVEGRRYDLILVFYGWEPQAAFADGLHLARGERGYIQTDFATAQTSLPDVYAIGEVAHRMHPCVVTSMADGVVAAKDIQRRWERPGAI
;
A
#
# COMPACT_ATOMS: atom_id res chain seq x y z
N MET A 1 19.26 -3.63 29.03
CA MET A 1 18.39 -2.48 28.71
C MET A 1 17.78 -2.73 27.35
N GLN A 2 16.48 -2.49 27.16
CA GLN A 2 15.83 -2.63 25.84
C GLN A 2 16.36 -1.51 24.93
N GLN A 3 16.85 -1.86 23.74
CA GLN A 3 17.33 -0.88 22.76
C GLN A 3 16.20 0.08 22.38
N VAL A 4 16.50 1.39 22.40
CA VAL A 4 15.57 2.44 21.96
C VAL A 4 16.12 3.01 20.66
N TYR A 5 15.30 2.98 19.63
CA TYR A 5 15.61 3.54 18.31
C TYR A 5 15.22 5.00 18.24
N ASP A 6 15.88 5.77 17.37
CA ASP A 6 15.46 7.15 17.12
C ASP A 6 14.12 7.19 16.37
N ALA A 7 13.92 6.22 15.47
CA ALA A 7 12.64 5.98 14.81
C ALA A 7 12.38 4.49 14.58
N VAL A 8 11.16 4.05 14.88
CA VAL A 8 10.63 2.78 14.42
C VAL A 8 9.77 3.05 13.18
N ILE A 9 10.08 2.38 12.07
CA ILE A 9 9.40 2.57 10.78
C ILE A 9 8.65 1.29 10.44
N VAL A 10 7.33 1.40 10.32
CA VAL A 10 6.42 0.26 10.08
C VAL A 10 5.98 0.26 8.62
N GLY A 11 6.49 -0.70 7.86
CA GLY A 11 6.31 -0.87 6.41
C GLY A 11 7.60 -0.57 5.65
N ALA A 12 8.08 -1.53 4.88
CA ALA A 12 9.27 -1.45 4.03
C ALA A 12 8.93 -1.30 2.54
N GLY A 13 7.79 -0.69 2.23
CA GLY A 13 7.52 -0.13 0.90
C GLY A 13 8.43 1.07 0.59
N PRO A 14 8.29 1.69 -0.61
CA PRO A 14 9.15 2.79 -1.03
C PRO A 14 9.24 3.96 -0.03
N ALA A 15 8.12 4.29 0.64
CA ALA A 15 8.09 5.36 1.64
C ALA A 15 8.95 5.05 2.88
N GLY A 16 8.73 3.89 3.51
CA GLY A 16 9.46 3.50 4.72
C GLY A 16 10.93 3.21 4.45
N ALA A 17 11.24 2.56 3.32
CA ALA A 17 12.61 2.33 2.89
C ALA A 17 13.38 3.64 2.68
N SER A 18 12.78 4.61 1.96
CA SER A 18 13.37 5.95 1.78
C SER A 18 13.60 6.64 3.12
N CYS A 19 12.59 6.65 4.01
CA CYS A 19 12.71 7.25 5.34
C CYS A 19 13.86 6.65 6.15
N ALA A 20 13.98 5.32 6.16
CA ALA A 20 15.01 4.61 6.91
C ALA A 20 16.42 4.91 6.38
N ILE A 21 16.60 4.90 5.06
CA ILE A 21 17.87 5.25 4.41
C ILE A 21 18.26 6.68 4.77
N TRP A 22 17.33 7.63 4.68
CA TRP A 22 17.61 9.03 5.00
C TRP A 22 18.00 9.22 6.47
N LEU A 23 17.27 8.62 7.41
CA LEU A 23 17.59 8.69 8.83
C LEU A 23 18.97 8.10 9.14
N ALA A 24 19.30 6.94 8.56
CA ALA A 24 20.62 6.34 8.71
C ALA A 24 21.74 7.23 8.16
N ARG A 25 21.53 7.86 6.99
CA ARG A 25 22.49 8.80 6.38
C ARG A 25 22.64 10.11 7.16
N LEU A 26 21.62 10.51 7.91
CA LEU A 26 21.65 11.66 8.82
C LEU A 26 22.29 11.33 10.18
N GLY A 27 22.74 10.09 10.40
CA GLY A 27 23.40 9.66 11.63
C GLY A 27 22.45 9.26 12.76
N LEU A 28 21.15 9.10 12.47
CA LEU A 28 20.17 8.56 13.42
C LEU A 28 20.13 7.03 13.32
N ALA A 29 19.58 6.38 14.33
CA ALA A 29 19.44 4.93 14.44
C ALA A 29 17.99 4.48 14.20
N PRO A 30 17.53 4.35 12.94
CA PRO A 30 16.21 3.81 12.63
C PRO A 30 16.18 2.28 12.73
N VAL A 31 14.99 1.71 12.88
CA VAL A 31 14.69 0.30 12.59
C VAL A 31 13.51 0.21 11.64
N LEU A 32 13.61 -0.66 10.64
CA LEU A 32 12.58 -0.92 9.65
C LEU A 32 11.90 -2.26 9.94
N VAL A 33 10.57 -2.28 9.90
CA VAL A 33 9.76 -3.47 10.20
C VAL A 33 8.81 -3.71 9.03
N GLU A 34 8.83 -4.92 8.47
CA GLU A 34 7.99 -5.34 7.35
C GLU A 34 7.20 -6.60 7.72
N ALA A 35 5.91 -6.59 7.36
CA ALA A 35 5.04 -7.73 7.55
C ALA A 35 5.36 -8.87 6.56
N GLY A 36 5.75 -8.52 5.34
CA GLY A 36 6.17 -9.44 4.29
C GLY A 36 7.60 -9.98 4.47
N ASP A 37 7.96 -10.88 3.57
CA ASP A 37 9.26 -11.57 3.55
C ASP A 37 10.36 -10.76 2.85
N ARG A 38 10.03 -9.63 2.22
CA ARG A 38 10.93 -8.81 1.41
C ARG A 38 10.55 -7.33 1.49
N VAL A 39 11.56 -6.47 1.40
CA VAL A 39 11.42 -5.01 1.19
C VAL A 39 10.81 -4.75 -0.20
N GLY A 40 10.06 -3.66 -0.35
CA GLY A 40 9.53 -3.20 -1.65
C GLY A 40 8.02 -2.95 -1.69
N GLY A 41 7.28 -3.40 -0.68
CA GLY A 41 5.82 -3.20 -0.58
C GLY A 41 5.07 -3.77 -1.80
N LEU A 42 4.01 -3.07 -2.24
CA LEU A 42 3.19 -3.48 -3.38
C LEU A 42 3.98 -3.63 -4.71
N GLY A 43 5.17 -3.03 -4.81
CA GLY A 43 6.05 -3.20 -5.98
C GLY A 43 6.48 -4.65 -6.19
N ASN A 44 6.59 -5.45 -5.12
CA ASN A 44 6.94 -6.87 -5.20
C ASN A 44 5.91 -7.72 -5.98
N ASP A 45 4.67 -7.23 -6.09
CA ASP A 45 3.59 -7.92 -6.79
C ASP A 45 3.24 -7.25 -8.12
N ASN A 46 3.99 -6.22 -8.56
CA ASN A 46 3.75 -5.49 -9.79
C ASN A 46 4.70 -5.94 -10.93
N PRO A 47 4.23 -6.79 -11.87
CA PRO A 47 5.05 -7.27 -12.99
C PRO A 47 5.12 -6.28 -14.16
N PHE A 48 4.37 -5.17 -14.10
CA PHE A 48 4.33 -4.18 -15.17
C PHE A 48 5.52 -3.21 -15.08
N ARG A 49 5.89 -2.64 -16.22
CA ARG A 49 6.90 -1.57 -16.28
C ARG A 49 6.43 -0.34 -15.52
N ASP A 50 7.31 0.24 -14.71
CA ASP A 50 7.08 1.51 -14.05
C ASP A 50 7.84 2.62 -14.79
N ASP A 51 7.34 2.98 -15.97
CA ASP A 51 7.95 3.99 -16.83
C ASP A 51 7.85 5.42 -16.25
N TRP A 52 7.19 5.59 -15.10
CA TRP A 52 7.08 6.88 -14.39
C TRP A 52 8.31 7.20 -13.55
N ILE A 53 9.19 6.22 -13.30
CA ILE A 53 10.42 6.42 -12.56
C ILE A 53 11.54 6.84 -13.52
N ALA A 54 11.69 8.15 -13.70
CA ALA A 54 12.65 8.73 -14.65
C ALA A 54 14.10 8.22 -14.49
N ALA A 55 14.51 7.86 -13.27
CA ALA A 55 15.84 7.35 -12.98
C ALA A 55 16.03 5.85 -13.29
N LEU A 56 14.95 5.10 -13.51
CA LEU A 56 14.95 3.64 -13.71
C LEU A 56 14.04 3.24 -14.90
N PRO A 57 14.28 3.78 -16.11
CA PRO A 57 13.41 3.52 -17.25
C PRO A 57 13.40 2.04 -17.64
N GLY A 58 12.21 1.52 -17.98
CA GLY A 58 12.04 0.16 -18.50
C GLY A 58 12.07 -0.96 -17.45
N LEU A 59 12.29 -0.64 -16.17
CA LEU A 59 12.21 -1.62 -15.09
C LEU A 59 10.76 -1.91 -14.71
N THR A 60 10.48 -3.14 -14.29
CA THR A 60 9.19 -3.51 -13.69
C THR A 60 9.08 -3.02 -12.25
N GLY A 61 7.87 -2.94 -11.72
CA GLY A 61 7.66 -2.65 -10.30
C GLY A 61 8.42 -3.60 -9.37
N GLN A 62 8.52 -4.88 -9.75
CA GLN A 62 9.33 -5.88 -9.05
C GLN A 62 10.83 -5.55 -9.06
N GLN A 63 11.37 -5.13 -10.20
CA GLN A 63 12.78 -4.73 -10.30
C GLN A 63 13.07 -3.44 -9.54
N VAL A 64 12.14 -2.49 -9.55
CA VAL A 64 12.22 -1.27 -8.74
C VAL A 64 12.22 -1.61 -7.24
N ALA A 65 11.34 -2.51 -6.80
CA ALA A 65 11.30 -3.00 -5.42
C ALA A 65 12.62 -3.68 -5.01
N ALA A 66 13.21 -4.49 -5.89
CA ALA A 66 14.52 -5.10 -5.65
C ALA A 66 15.64 -4.05 -5.48
N ASN A 67 15.69 -3.02 -6.33
CA ASN A 67 16.66 -1.93 -6.19
C ASN A 67 16.51 -1.16 -4.87
N ILE A 68 15.27 -0.97 -4.40
CA ILE A 68 14.98 -0.37 -3.10
C ILE A 68 15.52 -1.26 -1.97
N ALA A 69 15.32 -2.57 -2.06
CA ALA A 69 15.85 -3.54 -1.08
C ALA A 69 17.39 -3.48 -1.01
N GLU A 70 18.07 -3.44 -2.15
CA GLU A 70 19.53 -3.27 -2.23
C GLU A 70 20.00 -1.98 -1.54
N SER A 71 19.25 -0.88 -1.73
CA SER A 71 19.56 0.41 -1.12
C SER A 71 19.40 0.39 0.41
N VAL A 72 18.37 -0.29 0.92
CA VAL A 72 18.16 -0.48 2.37
C VAL A 72 19.30 -1.30 2.97
N GLN A 73 19.69 -2.39 2.30
CA GLN A 73 20.82 -3.22 2.73
C GLN A 73 22.13 -2.44 2.73
N ALA A 74 22.43 -1.69 1.67
CA ALA A 74 23.64 -0.87 1.55
C ALA A 74 23.71 0.26 2.58
N ALA A 75 22.57 0.73 3.08
CA ALA A 75 22.50 1.73 4.14
C ALA A 75 22.72 1.13 5.56
N GLY A 76 22.75 -0.21 5.69
CA GLY A 76 22.96 -0.87 6.98
C GLY A 76 21.82 -0.69 7.97
N VAL A 77 20.60 -0.46 7.49
CA VAL A 77 19.40 -0.27 8.33
C VAL A 77 19.01 -1.60 8.99
N PRO A 78 18.89 -1.67 10.33
CA PRO A 78 18.29 -2.82 11.01
C PRO A 78 16.89 -3.12 10.46
N LEU A 79 16.65 -4.36 10.04
CA LEU A 79 15.42 -4.77 9.36
C LEU A 79 14.82 -6.03 10.01
N HIS A 80 13.54 -5.97 10.32
CA HIS A 80 12.72 -7.14 10.68
C HIS A 80 11.76 -7.47 9.54
N LEU A 81 11.90 -8.67 8.96
CA LEU A 81 10.99 -9.23 7.94
C LEU A 81 10.05 -10.25 8.61
N CYS A 82 8.96 -10.61 7.93
CA CYS A 82 7.94 -11.53 8.44
C CYS A 82 7.39 -11.13 9.82
N ALA A 83 7.38 -9.83 10.09
CA ALA A 83 7.17 -9.25 11.41
C ALA A 83 6.04 -8.21 11.38
N PRO A 84 4.77 -8.63 11.20
CA PRO A 84 3.65 -7.71 11.21
C PRO A 84 3.57 -6.98 12.55
N VAL A 85 3.35 -5.67 12.54
CA VAL A 85 3.05 -4.92 13.77
C VAL A 85 1.58 -5.13 14.10
N VAL A 86 1.32 -5.63 15.31
CA VAL A 86 -0.05 -5.92 15.78
C VAL A 86 -0.61 -4.81 16.66
N HIS A 87 0.25 -4.06 17.34
CA HIS A 87 -0.16 -2.98 18.23
C HIS A 87 0.90 -1.90 18.33
N ALA A 88 0.49 -0.64 18.37
CA ALA A 88 1.33 0.51 18.71
C ALA A 88 0.68 1.29 19.85
N ARG A 89 1.48 1.66 20.85
CA ARG A 89 1.01 2.42 22.02
C ARG A 89 1.99 3.49 22.46
N PRO A 90 1.52 4.62 23.01
CA PRO A 90 2.41 5.59 23.62
C PRO A 90 3.15 4.94 24.81
N CYS A 91 4.40 5.32 25.01
CA CYS A 91 5.17 4.96 26.19
C CYS A 91 5.98 6.17 26.68
N LYS A 92 6.62 6.04 27.85
CA LYS A 92 7.48 7.12 28.36
C LYS A 92 8.63 7.38 27.38
N GLY A 93 8.66 8.59 26.81
CA GLY A 93 9.73 9.02 25.89
C GLY A 93 9.60 8.55 24.44
N GLY A 94 8.43 8.05 24.02
CA GLY A 94 8.20 7.64 22.63
C GLY A 94 7.00 6.73 22.43
N VAL A 95 7.14 5.79 21.50
CA VAL A 95 6.13 4.79 21.15
C VAL A 95 6.72 3.39 21.21
N GLU A 96 5.94 2.45 21.71
CA GLU A 96 6.27 1.02 21.66
C GLU A 96 5.38 0.34 20.62
N VAL A 97 6.00 -0.46 19.75
CA VAL A 97 5.30 -1.34 18.81
C VAL A 97 5.51 -2.79 19.18
N THR A 98 4.46 -3.59 19.10
CA THR A 98 4.50 -5.04 19.33
C THR A 98 4.45 -5.76 17.99
N LEU A 99 5.40 -6.66 17.77
CA LEU A 99 5.46 -7.50 16.58
C LEU A 99 4.67 -8.79 16.80
N GLY A 100 4.09 -9.29 15.71
CA GLY A 100 3.42 -10.58 15.61
C GLY A 100 4.17 -11.53 14.66
N GLY A 101 3.51 -12.63 14.29
CA GLY A 101 4.06 -13.60 13.35
C GLY A 101 5.29 -14.32 13.91
N GLN A 102 6.38 -14.40 13.14
CA GLN A 102 7.60 -15.07 13.57
C GLN A 102 8.36 -14.32 14.68
N ALA A 103 8.02 -13.05 14.90
CA ALA A 103 8.58 -12.19 15.94
C ALA A 103 7.56 -11.93 17.08
N GLU A 104 6.60 -12.83 17.28
CA GLU A 104 5.50 -12.63 18.23
C GLU A 104 6.00 -12.29 19.65
N GLY A 105 5.45 -11.20 20.19
CA GLY A 105 5.76 -10.72 21.54
C GLY A 105 7.02 -9.85 21.62
N LEU A 106 7.81 -9.72 20.56
CA LEU A 106 8.91 -8.76 20.50
C LEU A 106 8.34 -7.34 20.48
N ALA A 107 8.80 -6.51 21.42
CA ALA A 107 8.46 -5.09 21.48
C ALA A 107 9.66 -4.23 21.08
N LEU A 108 9.46 -3.31 20.13
CA LEU A 108 10.45 -2.31 19.74
C LEU A 108 10.00 -0.94 20.26
N ARG A 109 10.97 -0.16 20.76
CA ARG A 109 10.71 1.20 21.25
C ARG A 109 11.41 2.21 20.36
N GLY A 110 10.67 3.20 19.91
CA GLY A 110 11.17 4.32 19.12
C GLY A 110 10.82 5.64 19.78
N ARG A 111 11.70 6.63 19.67
CA ARG A 111 11.37 7.99 20.05
C ARG A 111 10.36 8.62 19.09
N ALA A 112 10.51 8.31 17.81
CA ALA A 112 9.49 8.53 16.79
C ALA A 112 8.90 7.21 16.27
N LEU A 113 7.65 7.26 15.82
CA LEU A 113 7.01 6.20 15.03
C LEU A 113 6.71 6.74 13.63
N VAL A 114 7.10 6.00 12.59
CA VAL A 114 6.75 6.30 11.20
C VAL A 114 5.86 5.18 10.65
N ILE A 115 4.61 5.51 10.37
CA ILE A 115 3.63 4.60 9.78
C ILE A 115 3.74 4.70 8.25
N ALA A 116 4.35 3.69 7.63
CA ALA A 116 4.58 3.56 6.19
C ALA A 116 3.99 2.24 5.64
N SER A 117 2.94 1.74 6.30
CA SER A 117 2.34 0.42 6.08
C SER A 117 1.50 0.30 4.79
N GLY A 118 1.40 1.39 4.03
CA GLY A 118 0.72 1.42 2.74
C GLY A 118 -0.77 1.11 2.83
N VAL A 119 -1.26 0.46 1.78
CA VAL A 119 -2.67 0.15 1.58
C VAL A 119 -2.85 -1.31 1.15
N ARG A 120 -4.09 -1.78 1.14
CA ARG A 120 -4.51 -3.04 0.53
C ARG A 120 -5.74 -2.83 -0.34
N ALA A 121 -5.94 -3.70 -1.32
CA ALA A 121 -7.08 -3.60 -2.22
C ALA A 121 -8.39 -3.85 -1.44
N ARG A 122 -9.41 -3.02 -1.68
CA ARG A 122 -10.73 -3.19 -1.07
C ARG A 122 -11.42 -4.40 -1.69
N GLY A 123 -11.80 -5.33 -0.83
CA GLY A 123 -12.68 -6.45 -1.19
C GLY A 123 -14.12 -6.02 -1.38
N LEU A 124 -15.01 -7.02 -1.41
CA LEU A 124 -16.45 -6.79 -1.56
C LEU A 124 -17.06 -6.22 -0.26
N PRO A 125 -17.96 -5.22 -0.34
CA PRO A 125 -18.62 -4.66 0.83
C PRO A 125 -19.37 -5.71 1.66
N GLY A 126 -19.39 -5.52 2.99
CA GLY A 126 -20.09 -6.44 3.91
C GLY A 126 -19.30 -7.70 4.27
N HIS A 127 -18.06 -7.82 3.79
CA HIS A 127 -17.18 -8.95 4.09
C HIS A 127 -15.90 -8.49 4.81
N PRO A 128 -15.26 -9.36 5.60
CA PRO A 128 -13.98 -9.02 6.23
C PRO A 128 -12.89 -8.79 5.16
N PRO A 129 -11.87 -7.96 5.43
CA PRO A 129 -10.83 -7.65 4.43
C PRO A 129 -10.08 -8.86 3.87
N ALA A 130 -9.97 -9.94 4.66
CA ALA A 130 -9.32 -11.19 4.25
C ALA A 130 -10.27 -12.21 3.60
N ALA A 131 -11.52 -11.85 3.32
CA ALA A 131 -12.46 -12.74 2.64
C ALA A 131 -11.96 -13.07 1.23
N SER A 132 -12.05 -14.35 0.86
CA SER A 132 -11.67 -14.85 -0.45
C SER A 132 -12.70 -15.87 -0.95
N TRP A 133 -12.82 -15.96 -2.28
CA TRP A 133 -13.74 -16.87 -2.93
C TRP A 133 -13.07 -17.46 -4.18
N PRO A 134 -13.28 -18.75 -4.47
CA PRO A 134 -12.79 -19.35 -5.70
C PRO A 134 -13.29 -18.59 -6.93
N GLY A 135 -12.36 -18.13 -7.78
CA GLY A 135 -12.65 -17.37 -9.00
C GLY A 135 -12.98 -15.89 -8.77
N VAL A 136 -12.70 -15.34 -7.58
CA VAL A 136 -12.77 -13.89 -7.32
C VAL A 136 -11.36 -13.38 -7.00
N LEU A 137 -10.84 -12.50 -7.84
CA LEU A 137 -9.52 -11.88 -7.67
C LEU A 137 -9.71 -10.42 -7.24
N VAL A 138 -9.03 -9.99 -6.19
CA VAL A 138 -9.15 -8.65 -5.62
C VAL A 138 -7.85 -7.88 -5.80
N GLY A 139 -7.94 -6.71 -6.42
CA GLY A 139 -6.80 -5.82 -6.67
C GLY A 139 -6.03 -6.15 -7.96
N PRO A 140 -5.17 -5.22 -8.40
CA PRO A 140 -4.26 -5.42 -9.54
C PRO A 140 -3.02 -6.24 -9.15
N GLY A 141 -2.20 -6.58 -10.15
CA GLY A 141 -0.86 -7.15 -9.95
C GLY A 141 -0.74 -8.59 -10.44
N SER A 142 0.23 -9.30 -9.87
CA SER A 142 0.64 -10.64 -10.30
C SER A 142 -0.49 -11.67 -10.40
N PRO A 143 -1.50 -11.72 -9.50
CA PRO A 143 -2.62 -12.66 -9.64
C PRO A 143 -3.43 -12.44 -10.92
N ILE A 144 -3.60 -11.20 -11.36
CA ILE A 144 -4.29 -10.86 -12.61
C ILE A 144 -3.44 -11.28 -13.82
N VAL A 145 -2.13 -11.09 -13.75
CA VAL A 145 -1.22 -11.41 -14.87
C VAL A 145 -1.00 -12.91 -15.04
N ALA A 146 -0.97 -13.66 -13.93
CA ALA A 146 -0.74 -15.10 -13.91
C ALA A 146 -1.96 -15.92 -14.35
N GLN A 147 -3.15 -15.31 -14.39
CA GLN A 147 -4.38 -15.98 -14.78
C GLN A 147 -4.43 -16.22 -16.29
N ASP A 148 -4.70 -17.47 -16.70
CA ASP A 148 -5.09 -17.78 -18.06
C ASP A 148 -6.56 -17.39 -18.27
N TYR A 149 -6.81 -16.50 -19.22
CA TYR A 149 -8.14 -15.99 -19.54
C TYR A 149 -8.79 -16.70 -20.71
N THR A 150 -8.08 -17.60 -21.39
CA THR A 150 -8.53 -18.22 -22.65
C THR A 150 -9.90 -18.87 -22.52
N GLY A 151 -10.87 -18.38 -23.29
CA GLY A 151 -12.24 -18.91 -23.33
C GLY A 151 -13.12 -18.56 -22.12
N LEU A 152 -12.61 -17.85 -21.12
CA LEU A 152 -13.33 -17.52 -19.89
C LEU A 152 -14.29 -16.33 -20.08
N SER A 153 -15.38 -16.35 -19.31
CA SER A 153 -16.22 -15.18 -19.07
C SER A 153 -15.78 -14.45 -17.80
N VAL A 154 -15.55 -13.14 -17.91
CA VAL A 154 -14.95 -12.32 -16.85
C VAL A 154 -15.79 -11.08 -16.55
N ALA A 155 -16.11 -10.88 -15.28
CA ALA A 155 -16.68 -9.64 -14.77
C ALA A 155 -15.58 -8.78 -14.13
N VAL A 156 -15.48 -7.51 -14.51
CA VAL A 156 -14.54 -6.52 -13.96
C VAL A 156 -15.33 -5.49 -13.17
N LEU A 157 -15.09 -5.40 -11.87
CA LEU A 157 -15.86 -4.56 -10.96
C LEU A 157 -15.04 -3.36 -10.52
N GLY A 158 -15.45 -2.15 -10.90
CA GLY A 158 -14.79 -0.93 -10.49
C GLY A 158 -14.89 0.19 -11.52
N GLY A 159 -14.68 1.42 -11.06
CA GLY A 159 -14.85 2.62 -11.88
C GLY A 159 -13.60 3.47 -12.07
N GLY A 160 -12.46 3.09 -11.48
CA GLY A 160 -11.19 3.82 -11.59
C GLY A 160 -10.26 3.23 -12.65
N ASP A 161 -9.06 3.80 -12.76
CA ASP A 161 -8.05 3.39 -13.75
C ASP A 161 -7.76 1.89 -13.71
N ASN A 162 -7.50 1.32 -12.53
CA ASN A 162 -7.25 -0.11 -12.37
C ASN A 162 -8.36 -0.98 -12.99
N ALA A 163 -9.63 -0.58 -12.90
CA ALA A 163 -10.72 -1.36 -13.47
C ALA A 163 -10.74 -1.28 -14.99
N PHE A 164 -10.62 -0.07 -15.54
CA PHE A 164 -10.68 0.14 -16.99
C PHE A 164 -9.45 -0.40 -17.72
N GLU A 165 -8.25 -0.20 -17.14
CA GLU A 165 -7.02 -0.77 -17.65
C GLU A 165 -7.09 -2.30 -17.67
N ASN A 166 -7.51 -2.93 -16.57
CA ASN A 166 -7.60 -4.39 -16.52
C ASN A 166 -8.75 -4.95 -17.37
N PHE A 167 -9.83 -4.21 -17.58
CA PHE A 167 -10.86 -4.59 -18.55
C PHE A 167 -10.29 -4.69 -19.97
N VAL A 168 -9.52 -3.69 -20.40
CA VAL A 168 -8.83 -3.73 -21.71
C VAL A 168 -7.79 -4.85 -21.74
N TYR A 169 -7.01 -5.00 -20.67
CA TYR A 169 -5.99 -6.05 -20.56
C TYR A 169 -6.56 -7.46 -20.75
N VAL A 170 -7.63 -7.79 -20.03
CA VAL A 170 -8.25 -9.13 -20.07
C VAL A 170 -8.87 -9.44 -21.42
N ARG A 171 -9.52 -8.45 -22.07
CA ARG A 171 -10.04 -8.60 -23.45
C ARG A 171 -8.94 -9.02 -24.43
N ASN A 172 -7.73 -8.48 -24.25
CA ASN A 172 -6.58 -8.77 -25.09
C ASN A 172 -5.86 -10.09 -24.71
N ARG A 173 -6.36 -10.84 -23.73
CA ARG A 173 -5.77 -12.09 -23.22
C ARG A 173 -6.62 -13.34 -23.50
N GLY A 174 -7.53 -13.27 -24.48
CA GLY A 174 -8.26 -14.45 -24.97
C GLY A 174 -9.54 -14.79 -24.20
N ALA A 175 -9.99 -13.92 -23.28
CA ALA A 175 -11.30 -14.04 -22.66
C ALA A 175 -12.41 -14.05 -23.73
N ARG A 176 -13.38 -14.96 -23.58
CA ARG A 176 -14.53 -15.09 -24.48
C ARG A 176 -15.48 -13.91 -24.32
N ASP A 177 -15.80 -13.56 -23.08
CA ASP A 177 -16.71 -12.48 -22.72
C ASP A 177 -16.12 -11.67 -21.57
N VAL A 178 -16.04 -10.35 -21.71
CA VAL A 178 -15.58 -9.47 -20.63
C VAL A 178 -16.58 -8.34 -20.43
N HIS A 179 -17.05 -8.16 -19.20
CA HIS A 179 -18.01 -7.14 -18.83
C HIS A 179 -17.44 -6.26 -17.71
N LEU A 180 -17.54 -4.94 -17.84
CA LEU A 180 -17.16 -3.99 -16.80
C LEU A 180 -18.39 -3.42 -16.10
N TYR A 181 -18.39 -3.43 -14.77
CA TYR A 181 -19.46 -2.89 -13.94
C TYR A 181 -18.91 -1.79 -13.03
N ALA A 182 -19.38 -0.56 -13.25
CA ALA A 182 -18.97 0.62 -12.50
C ALA A 182 -20.18 1.34 -11.89
N ARG A 183 -20.15 1.62 -10.59
CA ARG A 183 -21.20 2.46 -9.96
C ARG A 183 -21.12 3.90 -10.46
N THR A 184 -19.90 4.40 -10.59
CA THR A 184 -19.55 5.69 -11.20
C THR A 184 -18.21 5.52 -11.91
N VAL A 185 -17.98 6.32 -12.96
CA VAL A 185 -16.72 6.32 -13.72
C VAL A 185 -15.84 7.46 -13.23
N ARG A 186 -14.61 7.13 -12.81
CA ARG A 186 -13.56 8.04 -12.35
C ARG A 186 -12.22 7.78 -13.05
N ALA A 187 -12.17 6.79 -13.93
CA ALA A 187 -10.98 6.50 -14.72
C ALA A 187 -10.64 7.68 -15.62
N GLN A 188 -9.35 7.85 -15.89
CA GLN A 188 -8.82 8.84 -16.82
C GLN A 188 -9.42 8.63 -18.22
N GLN A 189 -9.60 9.74 -18.92
CA GLN A 189 -10.26 9.76 -20.22
C GLN A 189 -9.63 8.79 -21.23
N GLN A 190 -8.31 8.64 -21.21
CA GLN A 190 -7.60 7.71 -22.10
C GLN A 190 -8.06 6.25 -21.93
N TRP A 191 -8.32 5.83 -20.69
CA TRP A 191 -8.76 4.47 -20.39
C TRP A 191 -10.24 4.28 -20.72
N VAL A 192 -11.06 5.29 -20.45
CA VAL A 192 -12.48 5.30 -20.86
C VAL A 192 -12.60 5.18 -22.38
N VAL A 193 -11.79 5.94 -23.14
CA VAL A 193 -11.76 5.88 -24.61
C VAL A 193 -11.30 4.51 -25.10
N ARG A 194 -10.23 3.94 -24.53
CA ARG A 194 -9.72 2.61 -24.92
C ARG A 194 -10.67 1.47 -24.58
N ALA A 195 -11.39 1.56 -23.47
CA ALA A 195 -12.38 0.55 -23.08
C ALA A 195 -13.60 0.53 -24.02
N GLY A 196 -13.98 1.69 -24.56
CA GLY A 196 -15.20 1.84 -25.33
C GLY A 196 -16.46 1.74 -24.47
N ARG A 197 -17.63 1.58 -25.11
CA ARG A 197 -18.93 1.48 -24.42
C ARG A 197 -19.51 0.06 -24.40
N GLU A 198 -18.99 -0.82 -25.25
CA GLU A 198 -19.45 -2.20 -25.36
C GLU A 198 -19.15 -2.96 -24.05
N ASN A 199 -20.16 -3.65 -23.51
CA ASN A 199 -20.08 -4.42 -22.26
C ASN A 199 -19.63 -3.60 -21.04
N VAL A 200 -19.79 -2.27 -21.09
CA VAL A 200 -19.58 -1.36 -19.97
C VAL A 200 -20.93 -0.97 -19.38
N HIS A 201 -21.16 -1.38 -18.13
CA HIS A 201 -22.39 -1.13 -17.38
C HIS A 201 -22.12 -0.09 -16.29
N VAL A 202 -22.84 1.04 -16.37
CA VAL A 202 -22.75 2.12 -15.37
C VAL A 202 -24.05 2.24 -14.60
N GLY A 203 -23.95 2.15 -13.27
CA GLY A 203 -25.10 2.22 -12.37
C GLY A 203 -24.94 1.30 -11.15
N PRO A 204 -25.92 1.26 -10.25
CA PRO A 204 -25.94 0.28 -9.17
C PRO A 204 -25.97 -1.13 -9.74
N TYR A 205 -25.28 -2.06 -9.08
CA TYR A 205 -25.30 -3.48 -9.39
C TYR A 205 -25.08 -4.32 -8.13
N GLN A 206 -25.53 -5.56 -8.19
CA GLN A 206 -25.39 -6.60 -7.18
C GLN A 206 -24.37 -7.64 -7.65
N VAL A 207 -23.59 -8.13 -6.68
CA VAL A 207 -22.59 -9.17 -6.88
C VAL A 207 -22.80 -10.25 -5.83
N ASP A 208 -22.83 -11.49 -6.26
CA ASP A 208 -22.76 -12.67 -5.41
C ASP A 208 -21.41 -13.36 -5.66
N PRO A 209 -20.43 -13.23 -4.74
CA PRO A 209 -19.13 -13.85 -4.92
C PRO A 209 -19.12 -15.36 -4.76
N VAL A 210 -20.12 -15.95 -4.07
CA VAL A 210 -20.22 -17.40 -3.87
C VAL A 210 -20.74 -18.05 -5.15
N ALA A 211 -21.79 -17.49 -5.74
CA ALA A 211 -22.32 -17.96 -7.02
C ALA A 211 -21.53 -17.48 -8.24
N ARG A 212 -20.59 -16.54 -8.04
CA ARG A 212 -19.88 -15.78 -9.09
C ARG A 212 -20.84 -15.15 -10.10
N THR A 213 -21.83 -14.41 -9.58
CA THR A 213 -22.79 -13.69 -10.43
C THR A 213 -22.71 -12.19 -10.24
N VAL A 214 -22.99 -11.46 -11.32
CA VAL A 214 -23.20 -10.00 -11.32
C VAL A 214 -24.48 -9.73 -12.07
N GLU A 215 -25.45 -9.07 -11.43
CA GLU A 215 -26.81 -8.90 -11.99
C GLU A 215 -27.44 -10.24 -12.44
N GLY A 216 -27.23 -11.30 -11.66
CA GLY A 216 -27.73 -12.65 -11.96
C GLY A 216 -27.00 -13.40 -13.09
N ARG A 217 -26.11 -12.74 -13.85
CA ARG A 217 -25.28 -13.40 -14.86
C ARG A 217 -24.07 -14.04 -14.21
N ARG A 218 -23.88 -15.35 -14.45
CA ARG A 218 -22.72 -16.11 -13.97
C ARG A 218 -21.47 -15.84 -14.81
N TYR A 219 -20.33 -15.76 -14.13
CA TYR A 219 -19.00 -15.60 -14.72
C TYR A 219 -18.05 -16.70 -14.23
N ASP A 220 -17.04 -17.00 -15.04
CA ASP A 220 -15.95 -17.88 -14.64
C ASP A 220 -15.03 -17.18 -13.64
N LEU A 221 -14.78 -15.88 -13.86
CA LEU A 221 -13.98 -15.01 -12.99
C LEU A 221 -14.67 -13.68 -12.69
N ILE A 222 -14.47 -13.19 -11.47
CA ILE A 222 -14.78 -11.82 -11.06
C ILE A 222 -13.50 -11.14 -10.60
N LEU A 223 -13.18 -9.99 -11.18
CA LEU A 223 -12.04 -9.15 -10.82
C LEU A 223 -12.54 -7.90 -10.10
N VAL A 224 -12.06 -7.63 -8.89
CA VAL A 224 -12.54 -6.54 -8.02
C VAL A 224 -11.49 -5.45 -7.90
N PHE A 225 -11.84 -4.24 -8.35
CA PHE A 225 -11.00 -3.04 -8.36
C PHE A 225 -11.73 -1.85 -7.69
N TYR A 226 -12.15 -2.03 -6.44
CA TYR A 226 -12.86 -1.01 -5.65
C TYR A 226 -11.96 0.06 -5.01
N GLY A 227 -10.69 0.07 -5.38
CA GLY A 227 -9.68 0.97 -4.85
C GLY A 227 -9.02 0.40 -3.60
N TRP A 228 -8.43 1.30 -2.82
CA TRP A 228 -7.49 0.94 -1.77
C TRP A 228 -7.97 1.40 -0.39
N GLU A 229 -7.59 0.68 0.65
CA GLU A 229 -7.80 1.05 2.05
C GLU A 229 -6.49 1.00 2.84
N PRO A 230 -6.26 1.95 3.76
CA PRO A 230 -5.02 2.08 4.52
C PRO A 230 -4.84 0.94 5.53
N GLN A 231 -3.62 0.44 5.65
CA GLN A 231 -3.27 -0.63 6.59
C GLN A 231 -2.78 -0.05 7.92
N ALA A 232 -3.69 0.45 8.76
CA ALA A 232 -3.32 1.21 9.95
C ALA A 232 -4.04 0.77 11.24
N ALA A 233 -4.66 -0.42 11.26
CA ALA A 233 -5.44 -0.90 12.40
C ALA A 233 -4.57 -1.11 13.66
N PHE A 234 -3.30 -1.52 13.48
CA PHE A 234 -2.35 -1.66 14.59
C PHE A 234 -2.11 -0.36 15.38
N ALA A 235 -2.41 0.79 14.77
CA ALA A 235 -2.23 2.12 15.34
C ALA A 235 -3.52 2.72 15.93
N ASP A 236 -4.63 1.97 16.00
CA ASP A 236 -5.91 2.50 16.48
C ASP A 236 -5.86 2.97 17.94
N GLY A 237 -5.02 2.34 18.77
CA GLY A 237 -4.75 2.76 20.15
C GLY A 237 -4.02 4.11 20.28
N LEU A 238 -3.52 4.68 19.18
CA LEU A 238 -2.92 6.02 19.15
C LEU A 238 -3.96 7.13 18.90
N HIS A 239 -5.21 6.77 18.56
CA HIS A 239 -6.31 7.71 18.30
C HIS A 239 -5.95 8.82 17.29
N LEU A 240 -5.23 8.47 16.22
CA LEU A 240 -4.82 9.42 15.19
C LEU A 240 -6.01 9.97 14.41
N ALA A 241 -5.95 11.23 14.02
CA ALA A 241 -6.94 11.84 13.12
C ALA A 241 -6.95 11.11 11.77
N ARG A 242 -8.16 10.79 11.27
CA ARG A 242 -8.37 10.08 10.01
C ARG A 242 -9.36 10.85 9.12
N GLY A 243 -9.13 10.83 7.81
CA GLY A 243 -10.07 11.37 6.84
C GLY A 243 -11.25 10.44 6.58
N GLU A 244 -12.23 10.89 5.79
CA GLU A 244 -13.49 10.16 5.51
C GLU A 244 -13.28 8.74 4.94
N ARG A 245 -12.16 8.50 4.25
CA ARG A 245 -11.82 7.20 3.65
C ARG A 245 -10.90 6.33 4.51
N GLY A 246 -10.62 6.75 5.75
CA GLY A 246 -9.83 6.02 6.75
C GLY A 246 -8.32 6.33 6.75
N TYR A 247 -7.82 7.10 5.78
CA TYR A 247 -6.41 7.48 5.67
C TYR A 247 -5.99 8.38 6.83
N ILE A 248 -4.76 8.21 7.31
CA ILE A 248 -4.23 8.99 8.43
C ILE A 248 -4.01 10.43 7.96
N GLN A 249 -4.57 11.40 8.67
CA GLN A 249 -4.33 12.81 8.38
C GLN A 249 -2.98 13.25 8.93
N THR A 250 -2.27 14.03 8.13
CA THR A 250 -0.94 14.52 8.46
C THR A 250 -0.73 15.92 7.93
N ASP A 251 0.16 16.66 8.59
CA ASP A 251 0.67 17.92 8.07
C ASP A 251 1.48 17.73 6.77
N PHE A 252 1.20 18.56 5.77
CA PHE A 252 1.82 18.41 4.45
C PHE A 252 3.30 18.82 4.42
N ALA A 253 3.77 19.67 5.34
CA ALA A 253 5.17 20.11 5.37
C ALA A 253 6.08 19.16 6.16
N THR A 254 5.52 18.38 7.09
CA THR A 254 6.29 17.60 8.08
C THR A 254 5.96 16.11 8.13
N ALA A 255 4.85 15.67 7.54
CA ALA A 255 4.31 14.30 7.66
C ALA A 255 3.82 13.93 9.08
N GLN A 256 3.85 14.84 10.05
CA GLN A 256 3.36 14.55 11.40
C GLN A 256 1.86 14.31 11.38
N THR A 257 1.45 13.34 12.20
CA THR A 257 0.04 13.05 12.50
C THR A 257 -0.48 14.03 13.56
N SER A 258 -1.70 13.80 14.04
CA SER A 258 -2.25 14.52 15.21
C SER A 258 -1.52 14.23 16.52
N LEU A 259 -0.65 13.22 16.57
CA LEU A 259 0.17 12.88 17.74
C LEU A 259 1.63 13.28 17.48
N PRO A 260 2.25 14.12 18.35
CA PRO A 260 3.65 14.50 18.21
C PRO A 260 4.58 13.29 18.14
N ASP A 261 5.61 13.40 17.28
CA ASP A 261 6.62 12.36 17.04
C ASP A 261 6.05 11.06 16.42
N VAL A 262 4.78 11.08 15.99
CA VAL A 262 4.18 10.05 15.15
C VAL A 262 3.90 10.62 13.77
N TYR A 263 4.38 9.91 12.75
CA TYR A 263 4.32 10.29 11.34
C TYR A 263 3.54 9.24 10.56
N ALA A 264 2.92 9.67 9.46
CA ALA A 264 2.39 8.74 8.46
C ALA A 264 2.81 9.19 7.05
N ILE A 265 3.35 8.27 6.26
CA ILE A 265 3.96 8.57 4.96
C ILE A 265 3.55 7.57 3.88
N GLY A 266 3.54 8.04 2.64
CA GLY A 266 3.11 7.25 1.49
C GLY A 266 1.59 7.04 1.47
N GLU A 267 1.16 5.94 0.87
CA GLU A 267 -0.24 5.74 0.53
C GLU A 267 -1.18 5.67 1.75
N VAL A 268 -0.68 5.24 2.92
CA VAL A 268 -1.47 5.18 4.16
C VAL A 268 -1.97 6.56 4.63
N ALA A 269 -1.26 7.62 4.25
CA ALA A 269 -1.61 9.02 4.56
C ALA A 269 -2.30 9.73 3.38
N HIS A 270 -2.20 9.20 2.16
CA HIS A 270 -2.82 9.76 0.94
C HIS A 270 -2.58 11.28 0.78
N ARG A 271 -1.35 11.74 1.04
CA ARG A 271 -0.98 13.16 0.97
C ARG A 271 -0.75 13.65 -0.45
N MET A 272 -0.20 12.78 -1.30
CA MET A 272 0.14 13.06 -2.70
C MET A 272 -0.47 11.99 -3.62
N HIS A 273 -0.35 12.20 -4.93
CA HIS A 273 -0.68 11.15 -5.90
C HIS A 273 0.08 9.85 -5.55
N PRO A 274 -0.59 8.70 -5.43
CA PRO A 274 0.05 7.46 -5.02
C PRO A 274 0.93 6.89 -6.14
N CYS A 275 2.25 6.98 -5.98
CA CYS A 275 3.23 6.27 -6.79
C CYS A 275 4.53 6.05 -6.01
N VAL A 276 5.47 5.31 -6.60
CA VAL A 276 6.77 5.02 -5.97
C VAL A 276 7.53 6.32 -5.65
N VAL A 277 7.58 7.27 -6.59
CA VAL A 277 8.35 8.52 -6.46
C VAL A 277 7.81 9.41 -5.34
N THR A 278 6.50 9.65 -5.32
CA THR A 278 5.88 10.46 -4.25
C THR A 278 5.99 9.78 -2.90
N SER A 279 5.86 8.45 -2.84
CA SER A 279 6.07 7.68 -1.61
C SER A 279 7.48 7.85 -1.06
N MET A 280 8.51 7.73 -1.91
CA MET A 280 9.89 7.95 -1.50
C MET A 280 10.13 9.39 -1.03
N ALA A 281 9.57 10.38 -1.74
CA ALA A 281 9.65 11.79 -1.35
C ALA A 281 9.04 12.04 0.03
N ASP A 282 7.91 11.39 0.32
CA ASP A 282 7.25 11.46 1.63
C ASP A 282 8.14 10.93 2.76
N GLY A 283 8.89 9.86 2.49
CA GLY A 283 9.90 9.33 3.41
C GLY A 283 11.00 10.34 3.75
N VAL A 284 11.43 11.15 2.77
CA VAL A 284 12.40 12.23 2.99
C VAL A 284 11.82 13.32 3.89
N VAL A 285 10.57 13.71 3.66
CA VAL A 285 9.89 14.75 4.46
C VAL A 285 9.84 14.36 5.94
N ALA A 286 9.40 13.13 6.25
CA ALA A 286 9.39 12.63 7.62
C ALA A 286 10.80 12.55 8.23
N ALA A 287 11.78 12.01 7.48
CA ALA A 287 13.15 11.88 7.97
C ALA A 287 13.77 13.24 8.35
N LYS A 288 13.53 14.28 7.53
CA LYS A 288 14.02 15.64 7.79
C LYS A 288 13.32 16.31 8.97
N ASP A 289 12.04 16.05 9.21
CA ASP A 289 11.37 16.57 10.41
C ASP A 289 11.82 15.85 11.67
N ILE A 290 11.98 14.52 11.63
CA ILE A 290 12.53 13.73 12.74
C ILE A 290 13.93 14.25 13.12
N GLN A 291 14.83 14.39 12.15
CA GLN A 291 16.18 14.94 12.38
C GLN A 291 16.12 16.35 12.99
N ARG A 292 15.29 17.25 12.43
CA ARG A 292 15.13 18.59 12.98
C ARG A 292 14.64 18.57 14.42
N ARG A 293 13.71 17.69 14.79
CA ARG A 293 13.20 17.58 16.17
C ARG A 293 14.23 16.97 17.12
N TRP A 294 15.03 16.03 16.63
CA TRP A 294 16.16 15.43 17.34
C TRP A 294 17.22 16.46 17.72
N GLU A 295 17.56 17.37 16.79
CA GLU A 295 18.62 18.36 16.96
C GLU A 295 18.17 19.64 17.72
N ARG A 296 16.91 19.73 18.18
CA ARG A 296 16.45 20.91 18.91
C ARG A 296 17.20 21.06 20.25
N PRO A 297 17.66 22.28 20.61
CA PRO A 297 18.30 22.54 21.89
C PRO A 297 17.41 22.06 23.05
N GLY A 298 17.93 21.17 23.91
CA GLY A 298 17.22 20.56 25.05
C GLY A 298 16.84 19.08 24.88
N ALA A 299 17.16 18.45 23.75
CA ALA A 299 16.98 17.01 23.52
C ALA A 299 18.17 16.13 23.98
N ILE A 300 19.28 16.75 24.41
CA ILE A 300 20.52 16.11 24.91
C ILE A 300 20.70 16.46 26.38
#